data_AF-A0A534J8N8-F1
#
_entry.id   AF-A0A534J8N8-F1
#
_cell.length_a   1.000
_cell.length_b   1.000
_cell.length_c   1.000
_cell.angle_alpha   90.00
_cell.angle_beta   90.00
_cell.angle_gamma   90.00
#
_symmetry.space_group_name_H-M   'P 1'
#
loop_
_entity.id
_entity.type
_entity.pdbx_description
1 polymer ?
#
loop_
_entity_poly.entity_id
_entity_poly.type
_entity_poly.pdbx_seq_one_letter_code
_entity_poly.pdbx_strand_id
1 'polypeptide(L)'
;EEKTALSVLPGHRLLLAGEGHVAVRLAARGAIAGAVASVLLLLPLRLLLGPPLDAYERGKGAIPFILIGIAALLVLSEKERRIRRPSGLKSVRSCRSRQRGTAALLFLASGALGEALLGGRWLTGWNWFPLGPMTQDVGTLILFPLFTGLFGLPTLVLSSRGGSVVPPQDVSADAKVGGHALARGILSGSIAGALVSWLPGLSSGAATALAQLLSRGRGDESSHKSLREFMVALGSVATATSVFTVSVLFIIDRARSGAAVAILELNAGAVAVWNPATEPPMLLLLLLLSALLAAAVAYPLTVGVSRLAAVRIHRVRYDFVARGILAVLAVLLFVMAGAAGLMIAVLTGLLGLVPPRAGVKRVHLMGALIVPVIILYLASP
;
A
#
# COMPACT_ATOMS: atom_id res chain seq x y z
N GLU A 1 20.42 6.24 16.46
CA GLU A 1 20.36 6.47 15.00
C GLU A 1 19.04 5.95 14.45
N GLU A 2 18.06 6.85 14.35
CA GLU A 2 16.70 6.57 13.82
C GLU A 2 16.65 6.70 12.29
N LYS A 3 17.70 7.30 11.71
CA LYS A 3 17.92 7.44 10.27
C LYS A 3 17.86 6.10 9.53
N THR A 4 18.24 4.99 10.18
CA THR A 4 18.24 3.65 9.59
C THR A 4 16.86 3.02 9.49
N ALA A 5 15.87 3.44 10.31
CA ALA A 5 14.51 2.92 10.26
C ALA A 5 13.67 3.55 9.12
N LEU A 6 13.99 4.80 8.76
CA LEU A 6 13.42 5.52 7.62
C LEU A 6 14.20 5.29 6.30
N SER A 7 15.45 4.80 6.38
CA SER A 7 16.39 4.52 5.27
C SER A 7 16.12 3.22 4.48
N VAL A 8 15.01 2.53 4.71
CA VAL A 8 14.83 1.18 4.17
C VAL A 8 14.34 1.19 2.72
N LEU A 9 13.55 2.18 2.32
CA LEU A 9 12.97 2.20 0.98
C LEU A 9 13.88 2.93 -0.03
N PRO A 10 14.07 2.38 -1.25
CA PRO A 10 14.93 2.97 -2.27
C PRO A 10 14.69 4.45 -2.57
N GLY A 11 13.43 4.90 -2.56
CA GLY A 11 13.10 6.32 -2.77
C GLY A 11 13.68 7.25 -1.70
N HIS A 12 13.75 6.81 -0.45
CA HIS A 12 14.38 7.60 0.62
C HIS A 12 15.90 7.66 0.45
N ARG A 13 16.52 6.57 -0.01
CA ARG A 13 17.95 6.56 -0.34
C ARG A 13 18.27 7.55 -1.47
N LEU A 14 17.44 7.57 -2.52
CA LEU A 14 17.56 8.56 -3.61
C LEU A 14 17.35 9.99 -3.11
N LEU A 15 16.37 10.24 -2.24
CA LEU A 15 16.16 11.55 -1.63
C LEU A 15 17.38 12.02 -0.82
N LEU A 16 17.95 11.15 0.00
CA LEU A 16 19.16 11.45 0.79
C LEU A 16 20.41 11.61 -0.09
N ALA A 17 20.43 11.02 -1.28
CA ALA A 17 21.47 11.22 -2.28
C ALA A 17 21.27 12.51 -3.11
N GLY A 18 20.24 13.31 -2.84
CA GLY A 18 19.92 14.51 -3.62
C GLY A 18 19.13 14.24 -4.91
N GLU A 19 18.75 12.99 -5.19
CA GLU A 19 18.05 12.54 -6.39
C GLU A 19 16.52 12.42 -6.19
N GLY A 20 15.92 13.11 -5.22
CA GLY A 20 14.48 13.00 -4.93
C GLY A 20 13.59 13.34 -6.12
N HIS A 21 13.95 14.37 -6.91
CA HIS A 21 13.21 14.71 -8.13
C HIS A 21 13.32 13.61 -9.20
N VAL A 22 14.49 12.99 -9.35
CA VAL A 22 14.72 11.87 -10.27
C VAL A 22 13.86 10.67 -9.88
N ALA A 23 13.80 10.34 -8.58
CA ALA A 23 12.98 9.26 -8.06
C ALA A 23 11.49 9.45 -8.45
N VAL A 24 10.96 10.66 -8.26
CA VAL A 24 9.57 10.98 -8.62
C VAL A 24 9.33 10.94 -10.13
N ARG A 25 10.25 11.45 -10.95
CA ARG A 25 10.15 11.37 -12.42
C ARG A 25 10.10 9.93 -12.92
N LEU A 26 10.93 9.05 -12.36
CA LEU A 26 10.95 7.63 -12.73
C LEU A 26 9.68 6.90 -12.28
N ALA A 27 9.20 7.18 -11.06
CA ALA A 27 7.92 6.66 -10.60
C ALA A 27 6.75 7.16 -11.46
N ALA A 28 6.72 8.45 -11.83
CA ALA A 28 5.71 9.00 -12.71
C ALA A 28 5.72 8.36 -14.11
N ARG A 29 6.91 8.11 -14.68
CA ARG A 29 7.06 7.39 -15.95
C ARG A 29 6.58 5.94 -15.85
N GLY A 30 6.93 5.26 -14.76
CA GLY A 30 6.42 3.92 -14.46
C GLY A 30 4.89 3.91 -14.31
N ALA A 31 4.32 4.93 -13.67
CA ALA A 31 2.89 5.06 -13.44
C ALA A 31 2.08 5.23 -14.73
N ILE A 32 2.45 6.16 -15.62
CA ILE A 32 1.75 6.34 -16.90
C ILE A 32 1.89 5.10 -17.80
N ALA A 33 3.10 4.52 -17.88
CA ALA A 33 3.31 3.30 -18.66
C ALA A 33 2.60 2.08 -18.06
N GLY A 34 2.54 1.99 -16.73
CA GLY A 34 1.80 0.96 -16.00
C GLY A 34 0.29 1.07 -16.20
N ALA A 35 -0.26 2.28 -16.30
CA ALA A 35 -1.67 2.48 -16.63
C ALA A 35 -1.98 1.91 -18.03
N VAL A 36 -1.17 2.26 -19.04
CA VAL A 36 -1.31 1.72 -20.41
C VAL A 36 -1.12 0.19 -20.42
N ALA A 37 -0.06 -0.32 -19.79
CA ALA A 37 0.22 -1.74 -19.71
C ALA A 37 -0.90 -2.52 -19.00
N SER A 38 -1.50 -1.95 -17.97
CA SER A 38 -2.61 -2.59 -17.26
C SER A 38 -3.87 -2.73 -18.11
N VAL A 39 -4.17 -1.75 -18.97
CA VAL A 39 -5.28 -1.85 -19.94
C VAL A 39 -5.00 -2.96 -20.96
N LEU A 40 -3.76 -3.08 -21.45
CA LEU A 40 -3.38 -4.16 -22.38
C LEU A 40 -3.45 -5.54 -21.71
N LEU A 41 -3.01 -5.63 -20.45
CA LEU A 41 -3.05 -6.85 -19.63
C LEU A 41 -4.44 -7.15 -19.05
N LEU A 42 -5.45 -6.30 -19.30
CA LEU A 42 -6.77 -6.49 -18.74
C LEU A 42 -7.51 -7.65 -19.40
N LEU A 43 -7.41 -7.79 -20.72
CA LEU A 43 -8.02 -8.91 -21.44
C LEU A 43 -7.48 -10.28 -20.97
N PRO A 44 -6.16 -10.53 -20.87
CA PRO A 44 -5.68 -11.81 -20.34
C PRO A 44 -6.10 -12.02 -18.88
N LEU A 45 -6.16 -10.97 -18.06
CA LEU A 45 -6.67 -11.09 -16.69
C LEU A 45 -8.16 -11.47 -16.65
N ARG A 46 -8.99 -10.86 -17.51
CA ARG A 46 -10.42 -11.20 -17.63
C ARG A 46 -10.62 -12.66 -18.07
N LEU A 47 -9.86 -13.12 -19.06
CA LEU A 47 -9.94 -14.51 -19.53
C LEU A 47 -9.49 -15.52 -18.48
N LEU A 48 -8.55 -15.12 -17.61
CA LEU A 48 -8.07 -15.93 -16.50
C LEU A 48 -9.08 -16.01 -15.35
N LEU A 49 -9.59 -14.86 -14.88
CA LEU A 49 -10.41 -14.81 -13.67
C LEU A 49 -11.88 -15.17 -13.91
N GLY A 50 -12.43 -14.82 -15.07
CA GLY A 50 -13.79 -15.19 -15.48
C GLY A 50 -13.80 -16.23 -16.62
N PRO A 51 -14.94 -16.42 -17.30
CA PRO A 51 -15.04 -17.40 -18.38
C PRO A 51 -14.03 -17.12 -19.50
N PRO A 52 -13.32 -18.13 -20.03
CA PRO A 52 -13.56 -19.57 -19.87
C PRO A 52 -12.77 -20.28 -18.75
N LEU A 53 -11.76 -19.64 -18.14
CA LEU A 53 -10.90 -20.30 -17.15
C LEU A 53 -11.52 -20.31 -15.75
N ASP A 54 -12.34 -19.31 -15.41
CA ASP A 54 -13.03 -19.19 -14.12
C ASP A 54 -12.12 -19.45 -12.91
N ALA A 55 -10.86 -18.99 -12.99
CA ALA A 55 -9.84 -19.30 -11.99
C ALA A 55 -10.23 -18.79 -10.59
N TYR A 56 -11.00 -17.71 -10.50
CA TYR A 56 -11.51 -17.20 -9.23
C TYR A 56 -12.51 -18.17 -8.60
N GLU A 57 -13.54 -18.59 -9.33
CA GLU A 57 -14.56 -19.50 -8.80
C GLU A 57 -14.00 -20.87 -8.46
N ARG A 58 -13.08 -21.40 -9.28
CA ARG A 58 -12.38 -22.67 -8.99
C ARG A 58 -11.41 -22.55 -7.82
N GLY A 59 -10.79 -21.38 -7.65
CA GLY A 59 -9.74 -21.12 -6.66
C GLY A 59 -10.23 -20.53 -5.33
N LYS A 60 -11.51 -20.14 -5.21
CA LYS A 60 -12.00 -19.40 -4.03
C LYS A 60 -11.82 -20.17 -2.72
N GLY A 61 -11.98 -21.51 -2.74
CA GLY A 61 -11.72 -22.36 -1.58
C GLY A 61 -10.25 -22.42 -1.16
N ALA A 62 -9.32 -22.08 -2.06
CA ALA A 62 -7.89 -22.01 -1.77
C ALA A 62 -7.45 -20.67 -1.16
N ILE A 63 -8.27 -19.61 -1.25
CA ILE A 63 -7.95 -18.26 -0.76
C ILE A 63 -7.46 -18.24 0.70
N PRO A 64 -8.13 -18.87 1.70
CA PRO A 64 -7.65 -18.82 3.07
C PRO A 64 -6.26 -19.46 3.21
N PHE A 65 -5.98 -20.54 2.49
CA PHE A 65 -4.66 -21.20 2.49
C PHE A 65 -3.59 -20.35 1.81
N ILE A 66 -3.93 -19.64 0.72
CA ILE A 66 -3.03 -18.69 0.06
C ILE A 66 -2.67 -17.56 1.04
N LEU A 67 -3.65 -17.01 1.76
CA LEU A 67 -3.42 -15.95 2.75
C LEU A 67 -2.57 -16.43 3.93
N ILE A 68 -2.80 -17.65 4.43
CA ILE A 68 -1.94 -18.29 5.44
C ILE A 68 -0.52 -18.44 4.90
N GLY A 69 -0.35 -18.90 3.67
CA GLY A 69 0.95 -19.05 3.01
C GLY A 69 1.68 -17.71 2.89
N ILE A 70 0.98 -16.64 2.50
CA ILE A 70 1.55 -15.28 2.44
C ILE A 70 1.92 -14.79 3.84
N ALA A 71 1.06 -14.97 4.84
CA ALA A 71 1.35 -14.60 6.23
C ALA A 71 2.59 -15.32 6.75
N ALA A 72 2.69 -16.64 6.52
CA ALA A 72 3.85 -17.45 6.87
C ALA A 72 5.11 -16.95 6.16
N LEU A 73 5.04 -16.68 4.85
CA LEU A 73 6.15 -16.15 4.07
C LEU A 73 6.60 -14.79 4.62
N LEU A 74 5.68 -13.88 4.92
CA LEU A 74 6.00 -12.57 5.49
C LEU A 74 6.77 -12.73 6.80
N VAL A 75 6.29 -13.58 7.72
CA VAL A 75 6.97 -13.86 8.99
C VAL A 75 8.34 -14.51 8.75
N LEU A 76 8.43 -15.52 7.88
CA LEU A 76 9.68 -16.22 7.56
C LEU A 76 10.70 -15.32 6.86
N SER A 77 10.23 -14.29 6.14
CA SER A 77 11.06 -13.29 5.45
C SER A 77 11.76 -12.31 6.40
N GLU A 78 11.45 -12.37 7.70
CA GLU A 78 12.15 -11.56 8.68
C GLU A 78 13.60 -11.98 8.83
N LYS A 79 14.47 -10.96 8.73
CA LYS A 79 15.93 -11.11 8.75
C LYS A 79 16.46 -10.73 10.14
N GLU A 80 17.68 -11.16 10.43
CA GLU A 80 18.35 -10.82 11.68
C GLU A 80 18.56 -9.32 11.82
N ARG A 81 18.24 -8.80 13.00
CA ARG A 81 18.50 -7.40 13.34
C ARG A 81 19.92 -7.26 13.88
N ARG A 82 20.73 -6.41 13.24
CA ARG A 82 21.94 -5.86 13.84
C ARG A 82 21.58 -4.62 14.63
N ILE A 83 21.60 -4.71 15.96
CA ILE A 83 21.44 -3.55 16.83
C ILE A 83 22.82 -2.90 16.97
N ARG A 84 23.05 -1.80 16.23
CA ARG A 84 24.24 -0.98 16.40
C ARG A 84 24.05 -0.13 17.66
N ARG A 85 24.80 -0.43 18.73
CA ARG A 85 24.79 0.36 19.97
C ARG A 85 25.64 1.63 19.77
N PRO A 86 25.39 2.70 20.55
CA PRO A 86 26.26 3.87 20.58
C PRO A 86 27.72 3.46 20.89
N SER A 87 28.66 4.25 20.39
CA SER A 87 30.11 4.01 20.35
C SER A 87 30.67 3.33 21.62
N GLY A 88 31.27 2.14 21.44
CA GLY A 88 32.03 1.42 22.47
C GLY A 88 31.51 0.01 22.79
N LEU A 89 30.22 -0.28 22.58
CA LEU A 89 29.67 -1.62 22.86
C LEU A 89 29.51 -2.49 21.60
N LYS A 90 29.84 -3.78 21.72
CA LYS A 90 29.66 -4.80 20.67
C LYS A 90 28.20 -4.83 20.21
N SER A 91 27.97 -4.88 18.88
CA SER A 91 26.61 -4.99 18.33
C SER A 91 25.99 -6.33 18.74
N VAL A 92 24.81 -6.31 19.37
CA VAL A 92 24.07 -7.54 19.69
C VAL A 92 23.24 -7.91 18.46
N ARG A 93 23.42 -9.15 17.96
CA ARG A 93 22.55 -9.72 16.92
C ARG A 93 21.33 -10.34 17.60
N SER A 94 20.13 -9.96 17.18
CA SER A 94 18.93 -10.70 17.55
C SER A 94 18.89 -12.01 16.75
N CYS A 95 18.68 -13.14 17.42
CA CYS A 95 18.44 -14.42 16.74
C CYS A 95 17.24 -14.31 15.78
N ARG A 96 17.35 -14.96 14.62
CA ARG A 96 16.30 -14.98 13.60
C ARG A 96 14.98 -15.51 14.13
N SER A 97 15.03 -16.57 14.97
CA SER A 97 13.85 -17.15 15.60
C SER A 97 13.08 -16.13 16.46
N ARG A 98 13.79 -15.29 17.23
CA ARG A 98 13.16 -14.25 18.06
C ARG A 98 12.48 -13.16 17.22
N GLN A 99 13.07 -12.76 16.10
CA GLN A 99 12.45 -11.79 15.18
C GLN A 99 11.18 -12.37 14.55
N ARG A 100 11.25 -13.63 14.08
CA ARG A 100 10.10 -14.35 13.53
C ARG A 100 8.99 -14.53 14.56
N GLY A 101 9.32 -14.91 15.80
CA GLY A 101 8.35 -15.02 16.89
C GLY A 101 7.68 -13.68 17.23
N THR A 102 8.46 -12.59 17.25
CA THR A 102 7.91 -11.24 17.48
C THR A 102 6.98 -10.82 16.33
N ALA A 103 7.37 -11.12 15.08
CA ALA A 103 6.55 -10.85 13.90
C ALA A 103 5.24 -11.67 13.92
N ALA A 104 5.30 -12.95 14.26
CA ALA A 104 4.13 -13.81 14.38
C ALA A 104 3.17 -13.32 15.48
N LEU A 105 3.71 -12.99 16.66
CA LEU A 105 2.91 -12.45 17.77
C LEU A 105 2.27 -11.11 17.40
N LEU A 106 3.01 -10.23 16.72
CA LEU A 106 2.47 -8.95 16.25
C LEU A 106 1.37 -9.16 15.20
N PHE A 107 1.55 -10.11 14.27
CA PHE A 107 0.56 -10.45 13.26
C PHE A 107 -0.73 -10.95 13.92
N LEU A 108 -0.62 -11.92 14.84
CA LEU A 108 -1.77 -12.46 15.58
C LEU A 108 -2.44 -11.42 16.47
N ALA A 109 -1.67 -10.59 17.20
CA ALA A 109 -2.21 -9.52 18.02
C ALA A 109 -2.97 -8.48 17.18
N SER A 110 -2.41 -8.09 16.03
CA SER A 110 -3.11 -7.22 15.09
C SER A 110 -4.36 -7.88 14.51
N GLY A 111 -4.31 -9.18 14.23
CA GLY A 111 -5.45 -9.97 13.75
C GLY A 111 -6.59 -10.08 14.75
N ALA A 112 -6.29 -10.35 16.02
CA ALA A 112 -7.27 -10.36 17.09
C ALA A 112 -7.93 -8.98 17.28
N LEU A 113 -7.14 -7.90 17.19
CA LEU A 113 -7.68 -6.54 17.22
C LEU A 113 -8.58 -6.27 16.00
N GLY A 114 -8.16 -6.69 14.81
CA GLY A 114 -8.97 -6.60 13.58
C GLY A 114 -10.29 -7.34 13.69
N GLU A 115 -10.27 -8.57 14.19
CA GLU A 115 -11.47 -9.40 14.40
C GLU A 115 -12.43 -8.75 15.41
N ALA A 116 -11.90 -8.27 16.54
CA ALA A 116 -12.69 -7.60 17.56
C ALA A 116 -13.36 -6.32 17.04
N LEU A 117 -12.68 -5.58 16.15
CA LEU A 117 -13.20 -4.33 15.58
C LEU A 117 -14.17 -4.56 14.41
N LEU A 118 -13.89 -5.52 13.53
CA LEU A 118 -14.73 -5.80 12.35
C LEU A 118 -15.93 -6.67 12.69
N GLY A 119 -15.79 -7.62 13.62
CA GLY A 119 -16.89 -8.43 14.14
C GLY A 119 -17.73 -7.72 15.19
N GLY A 120 -17.12 -6.84 15.98
CA GLY A 120 -17.77 -6.15 17.09
C GLY A 120 -18.42 -4.82 16.70
N ARG A 121 -19.72 -4.80 16.39
CA ARG A 121 -20.50 -3.56 16.15
C ARG A 121 -20.78 -2.72 17.42
N TRP A 122 -20.23 -3.10 18.56
CA TRP A 122 -20.45 -2.43 19.85
C TRP A 122 -19.89 -1.00 19.86
N LEU A 123 -18.75 -0.77 19.21
CA LEU A 123 -18.11 0.56 19.13
C LEU A 123 -18.92 1.56 18.31
N THR A 124 -19.58 1.09 17.24
CA THR A 124 -20.44 1.94 16.41
C THR A 124 -21.77 2.24 17.10
N GLY A 125 -22.26 1.36 17.97
CA GLY A 125 -23.52 1.55 18.70
C GLY A 125 -23.48 2.68 19.74
N TRP A 126 -22.32 2.96 20.33
CA TRP A 126 -22.11 4.01 21.34
C TRP A 126 -21.34 5.21 20.77
N ASN A 127 -21.26 5.32 19.43
CA ASN A 127 -20.43 6.31 18.80
C ASN A 127 -21.08 7.69 18.84
N TRP A 128 -20.35 8.66 19.36
CA TRP A 128 -20.78 10.06 19.35
C TRP A 128 -20.14 10.79 18.18
N PHE A 129 -20.98 11.46 17.38
CA PHE A 129 -20.56 12.23 16.21
C PHE A 129 -20.77 13.73 16.46
N PRO A 130 -19.75 14.57 16.24
CA PRO A 130 -19.86 16.01 16.48
C PRO A 130 -20.81 16.72 15.50
N LEU A 131 -20.94 16.22 14.27
CA LEU A 131 -21.77 16.80 13.21
C LEU A 131 -22.92 15.87 12.78
N GLY A 132 -23.24 14.86 13.60
CA GLY A 132 -24.09 13.74 13.21
C GLY A 132 -23.35 12.70 12.34
N PRO A 133 -23.93 11.49 12.18
CA PRO A 133 -23.30 10.41 11.41
C PRO A 133 -23.30 10.76 9.92
N MET A 134 -22.12 11.03 9.37
CA MET A 134 -21.92 11.38 7.96
C MET A 134 -22.02 10.17 7.02
N THR A 135 -21.88 8.96 7.57
CA THR A 135 -21.90 7.70 6.85
C THR A 135 -22.17 6.56 7.84
N GLN A 136 -22.78 5.48 7.36
CA GLN A 136 -22.97 4.23 8.11
C GLN A 136 -22.01 3.13 7.64
N ASP A 137 -21.08 3.47 6.75
CA ASP A 137 -20.22 2.50 6.08
C ASP A 137 -19.10 2.05 7.02
N VAL A 138 -18.98 0.72 7.15
CA VAL A 138 -17.91 0.06 7.92
C VAL A 138 -16.52 0.56 7.49
N GLY A 139 -16.36 0.88 6.21
CA GLY A 139 -15.12 1.42 5.65
C GLY A 139 -14.69 2.73 6.33
N THR A 140 -15.62 3.66 6.50
CA THR A 140 -15.32 4.97 7.10
C THR A 140 -15.28 4.90 8.62
N LEU A 141 -16.16 4.12 9.24
CA LEU A 141 -16.28 4.06 10.69
C LEU A 141 -15.19 3.23 11.37
N ILE A 142 -14.69 2.18 10.72
CA ILE A 142 -13.74 1.23 11.32
C ILE A 142 -12.43 1.18 10.54
N LEU A 143 -12.47 0.94 9.22
CA LEU A 143 -11.24 0.70 8.44
C LEU A 143 -10.37 1.97 8.33
N PHE A 144 -10.97 3.14 8.14
CA PHE A 144 -10.22 4.41 8.09
C PHE A 144 -9.46 4.67 9.41
N PRO A 145 -10.10 4.70 10.59
CA PRO A 145 -9.38 4.77 11.86
C PRO A 145 -8.35 3.67 12.10
N LEU A 146 -8.68 2.42 11.79
CA LEU A 146 -7.79 1.26 11.98
C LEU A 146 -6.51 1.43 11.18
N PHE A 147 -6.59 1.76 9.88
CA PHE A 147 -5.38 1.91 9.05
C PHE A 147 -4.63 3.21 9.32
N THR A 148 -5.34 4.30 9.60
CA THR A 148 -4.69 5.55 10.03
C THR A 148 -3.92 5.35 11.32
N GLY A 149 -4.46 4.61 12.29
CA GLY A 149 -3.75 4.28 13.52
C GLY A 149 -2.63 3.27 13.32
N LEU A 150 -2.84 2.12 12.66
CA LEU A 150 -1.76 1.12 12.47
C LEU A 150 -0.56 1.66 11.67
N PHE A 151 -0.78 2.53 10.67
CA PHE A 151 0.27 2.93 9.73
C PHE A 151 0.57 4.43 9.71
N GLY A 152 -0.45 5.28 9.74
CA GLY A 152 -0.33 6.73 9.61
C GLY A 152 0.24 7.40 10.86
N LEU A 153 -0.53 7.38 11.96
CA LEU A 153 -0.19 7.99 13.24
C LEU A 153 1.20 7.63 13.76
N PRO A 154 1.62 6.35 13.88
CA PRO A 154 2.93 5.98 14.38
C PRO A 154 4.05 6.52 13.50
N THR A 155 3.84 6.60 12.19
CA THR A 155 4.83 7.18 11.27
C THR A 155 4.95 8.67 11.49
N LEU A 156 3.83 9.40 11.57
CA LEU A 156 3.82 10.85 11.80
C LEU A 156 4.35 11.23 13.19
N VAL A 157 4.04 10.45 14.23
CA VAL A 157 4.55 10.65 15.59
C VAL A 157 6.07 10.44 15.66
N LEU A 158 6.61 9.44 14.96
CA LEU A 158 8.06 9.25 14.90
C LEU A 158 8.72 10.36 14.07
N SER A 159 8.12 10.71 12.94
CA SER A 159 8.57 11.79 12.06
C SER A 159 8.58 13.16 12.74
N SER A 160 7.61 13.45 13.62
CA SER A 160 7.55 14.74 14.34
C SER A 160 8.58 14.89 15.44
N ARG A 161 9.16 13.77 15.91
CA ARG A 161 10.23 13.75 16.91
C ARG A 161 11.64 13.74 16.27
N GLY A 162 11.73 13.41 14.99
CA GLY A 162 12.99 13.36 14.26
C GLY A 162 13.39 14.73 13.71
N GLY A 163 14.53 15.26 14.14
CA GLY A 163 15.17 16.45 13.55
C GLY A 163 15.85 16.17 12.20
N SER A 164 15.22 15.38 11.33
CA SER A 164 15.78 15.01 10.03
C SER A 164 15.74 16.18 9.06
N VAL A 165 16.92 16.65 8.66
CA VAL A 165 17.10 17.66 7.61
C VAL A 165 17.28 16.94 6.27
N VAL A 166 16.45 17.31 5.29
CA VAL A 166 16.56 16.81 3.92
C VAL A 166 17.68 17.57 3.22
N PRO A 167 18.67 16.88 2.61
CA PRO A 167 19.77 17.54 1.92
C PRO A 167 19.27 18.29 0.68
N PRO A 168 20.05 19.27 0.16
CA PRO A 168 19.78 19.91 -1.12
C PRO A 168 19.56 18.88 -2.24
N GLN A 169 18.63 19.17 -3.14
CA GLN A 169 18.24 18.26 -4.22
C GLN A 169 18.80 18.75 -5.56
N ASP A 170 19.33 17.82 -6.36
CA ASP A 170 19.76 18.06 -7.73
C ASP A 170 18.57 17.87 -8.68
N VAL A 171 18.06 19.00 -9.18
CA VAL A 171 16.94 19.04 -10.12
C VAL A 171 17.40 18.82 -11.57
N SER A 172 18.68 19.09 -11.86
CA SER A 172 19.30 18.91 -13.18
C SER A 172 19.71 17.47 -13.46
N ALA A 173 19.79 16.62 -12.43
CA ALA A 173 20.13 15.22 -12.56
C ALA A 173 19.25 14.49 -13.60
N ASP A 174 19.90 13.73 -14.46
CA ASP A 174 19.23 13.02 -15.53
C ASP A 174 18.49 11.78 -15.01
N ALA A 175 17.22 11.67 -15.39
CA ALA A 175 16.36 10.53 -15.05
C ALA A 175 16.48 9.43 -16.12
N LYS A 176 17.70 8.98 -16.42
CA LYS A 176 17.93 7.89 -17.37
C LYS A 176 17.86 6.53 -16.69
N VAL A 177 17.14 5.61 -17.34
CA VAL A 177 17.11 4.17 -17.08
C VAL A 177 17.20 3.49 -18.45
N GLY A 178 17.99 2.43 -18.58
CA GLY A 178 18.10 1.71 -19.85
C GLY A 178 16.76 1.11 -20.28
N GLY A 179 16.48 1.09 -21.58
CA GLY A 179 15.16 0.69 -22.12
C GLY A 179 14.70 -0.70 -21.63
N HIS A 180 15.60 -1.68 -21.58
CA HIS A 180 15.28 -3.01 -21.04
C HIS A 180 14.89 -2.97 -19.55
N ALA A 181 15.60 -2.19 -18.74
CA ALA A 181 15.31 -2.05 -17.31
C ALA A 181 13.97 -1.32 -17.09
N LEU A 182 13.68 -0.31 -17.93
CA LEU A 182 12.40 0.38 -17.94
C LEU A 182 11.25 -0.59 -18.27
N ALA A 183 11.36 -1.34 -19.37
CA ALA A 183 10.35 -2.30 -19.80
C ALA A 183 10.12 -3.40 -18.75
N ARG A 184 11.20 -3.94 -18.18
CA ARG A 184 11.13 -4.92 -17.09
C ARG A 184 10.43 -4.35 -15.86
N GLY A 185 10.76 -3.12 -15.45
CA GLY A 185 10.10 -2.45 -14.33
C GLY A 185 8.59 -2.28 -14.55
N ILE A 186 8.18 -1.87 -15.74
CA ILE A 186 6.76 -1.71 -16.12
C ILE A 186 6.05 -3.07 -16.13
N LEU A 187 6.64 -4.08 -16.75
CA LEU A 187 6.01 -5.40 -16.88
C LEU A 187 5.89 -6.09 -15.51
N SER A 188 6.97 -6.12 -14.74
CA SER A 188 6.98 -6.69 -13.38
C SER A 188 6.01 -5.96 -12.45
N GLY A 189 5.96 -4.63 -12.53
CA GLY A 189 5.03 -3.83 -11.75
C GLY A 189 3.57 -4.08 -12.12
N SER A 190 3.26 -4.14 -13.41
CA SER A 190 1.90 -4.38 -13.90
C SER A 190 1.42 -5.79 -13.59
N ILE A 191 2.26 -6.82 -13.77
CA ILE A 191 1.94 -8.21 -13.40
C ILE A 191 1.73 -8.33 -11.88
N ALA A 192 2.63 -7.76 -11.08
CA ALA A 192 2.48 -7.80 -9.63
C ALA A 192 1.21 -7.08 -9.17
N GLY A 193 0.88 -5.95 -9.82
CA GLY A 193 -0.38 -5.25 -9.62
C GLY A 193 -1.59 -6.13 -9.93
N ALA A 194 -1.61 -6.80 -11.09
CA ALA A 194 -2.69 -7.71 -11.49
C ALA A 194 -2.90 -8.84 -10.48
N LEU A 195 -1.81 -9.51 -10.05
CA LEU A 195 -1.86 -10.64 -9.13
C LEU A 195 -2.42 -10.26 -7.75
N VAL A 196 -2.12 -9.07 -7.28
CA VAL A 196 -2.54 -8.59 -5.95
C VAL A 196 -3.94 -8.00 -5.96
N SER A 197 -4.43 -7.48 -7.09
CA SER A 197 -5.67 -6.68 -7.14
C SER A 197 -6.96 -7.47 -6.92
N TRP A 198 -6.97 -8.78 -7.12
CA TRP A 198 -8.15 -9.63 -6.89
C TRP A 198 -8.13 -10.39 -5.56
N LEU A 199 -6.96 -10.47 -4.91
CA LEU A 199 -6.78 -11.17 -3.64
C LEU A 199 -7.19 -10.27 -2.47
N PRO A 200 -8.09 -10.72 -1.58
CA PRO A 200 -8.51 -9.91 -0.45
C PRO A 200 -7.36 -9.68 0.54
N GLY A 201 -7.23 -8.45 1.01
CA GLY A 201 -6.28 -8.07 2.05
C GLY A 201 -4.82 -7.93 1.65
N LEU A 202 -4.51 -8.09 0.36
CA LEU A 202 -3.20 -7.70 -0.15
C LEU A 202 -3.20 -6.22 -0.55
N SER A 203 -2.20 -5.49 -0.05
CA SER A 203 -2.02 -4.07 -0.33
C SER A 203 -1.03 -3.82 -1.47
N SER A 204 -0.96 -2.58 -1.96
CA SER A 204 0.07 -2.12 -2.89
C SER A 204 1.50 -2.37 -2.40
N GLY A 205 1.71 -2.46 -1.08
CA GLY A 205 2.99 -2.85 -0.49
C GLY A 205 3.39 -4.29 -0.83
N ALA A 206 2.44 -5.24 -0.81
CA ALA A 206 2.68 -6.61 -1.23
C ALA A 206 2.98 -6.69 -2.74
N ALA A 207 2.23 -5.94 -3.56
CA ALA A 207 2.48 -5.84 -5.00
C ALA A 207 3.86 -5.25 -5.30
N THR A 208 4.29 -4.25 -4.55
CA THR A 208 5.63 -3.65 -4.67
C THR A 208 6.74 -4.63 -4.28
N ALA A 209 6.53 -5.43 -3.23
CA ALA A 209 7.48 -6.46 -2.84
C ALA A 209 7.59 -7.57 -3.90
N LEU A 210 6.45 -7.98 -4.47
CA LEU A 210 6.40 -8.95 -5.56
C LEU A 210 7.05 -8.39 -6.84
N ALA A 211 6.76 -7.14 -7.19
CA ALA A 211 7.38 -6.46 -8.31
C ALA A 211 8.91 -6.44 -8.17
N GLN A 212 9.43 -6.19 -6.97
CA GLN A 212 10.88 -6.30 -6.71
C GLN A 212 11.43 -7.70 -6.96
N LEU A 213 10.70 -8.74 -6.55
CA LEU A 213 11.14 -10.12 -6.79
C LEU A 213 11.20 -10.43 -8.29
N LEU A 214 10.22 -9.94 -9.06
CA LEU A 214 10.12 -10.11 -10.51
C LEU A 214 11.09 -9.20 -11.29
N SER A 215 11.36 -8.00 -10.78
CA SER A 215 12.23 -7.00 -11.43
C SER A 215 13.71 -7.21 -11.13
N ARG A 216 14.06 -8.05 -10.14
CA ARG A 216 15.44 -8.36 -9.75
C ARG A 216 16.24 -8.90 -10.94
N GLY A 217 17.04 -8.04 -11.55
CA GLY A 217 18.23 -8.48 -12.27
C GLY A 217 19.27 -9.03 -11.30
N ARG A 218 20.17 -9.89 -11.76
CA ARG A 218 21.29 -10.49 -11.00
C ARG A 218 22.34 -9.47 -10.48
N GLY A 219 21.96 -8.24 -10.13
CA GLY A 219 22.84 -7.16 -9.70
C GLY A 219 22.70 -6.80 -8.21
N ASP A 220 23.60 -5.93 -7.74
CA ASP A 220 23.65 -5.44 -6.36
C ASP A 220 22.38 -4.63 -5.99
N GLU A 221 21.67 -5.07 -4.94
CA GLU A 221 20.45 -4.44 -4.39
C GLU A 221 20.66 -2.98 -3.96
N SER A 222 21.91 -2.58 -3.69
CA SER A 222 22.25 -1.24 -3.22
C SER A 222 22.67 -0.28 -4.33
N SER A 223 22.83 -0.76 -5.57
CA SER A 223 23.24 0.08 -6.70
C SER A 223 22.18 1.14 -7.04
N HIS A 224 22.63 2.37 -7.33
CA HIS A 224 21.77 3.47 -7.81
C HIS A 224 20.85 3.05 -8.97
N LYS A 225 21.33 2.17 -9.87
CA LYS A 225 20.55 1.65 -10.99
C LYS A 225 19.36 0.80 -10.53
N SER A 226 19.56 -0.05 -9.52
CA SER A 226 18.50 -0.88 -8.94
C SER A 226 17.46 -0.03 -8.21
N LEU A 227 17.90 1.01 -7.50
CA LEU A 227 16.99 1.96 -6.83
C LEU A 227 16.11 2.70 -7.84
N ARG A 228 16.69 3.16 -8.95
CA ARG A 228 15.96 3.84 -10.03
C ARG A 228 14.99 2.90 -10.76
N GLU A 229 15.39 1.66 -11.05
CA GLU A 229 14.53 0.64 -11.66
C GLU A 229 13.35 0.27 -10.74
N PHE A 230 13.62 0.17 -9.43
CA PHE A 230 12.56 -0.01 -8.44
C PHE A 230 11.55 1.13 -8.45
N MET A 231 11.96 2.38 -8.70
CA MET A 231 11.03 3.50 -8.76
C MET A 231 10.08 3.40 -9.94
N VAL A 232 10.56 2.94 -11.10
CA VAL A 232 9.70 2.61 -12.25
C VAL A 232 8.68 1.54 -11.87
N ALA A 233 9.14 0.44 -11.28
CA ALA A 233 8.26 -0.66 -10.89
C ALA A 233 7.22 -0.21 -9.85
N LEU A 234 7.61 0.58 -8.84
CA LEU A 234 6.70 1.12 -7.83
C LEU A 234 5.59 1.97 -8.47
N GLY A 235 5.95 2.86 -9.38
CA GLY A 235 4.99 3.68 -10.11
C GLY A 235 4.01 2.84 -10.92
N SER A 236 4.53 1.84 -11.64
CA SER A 236 3.72 0.91 -12.44
C SER A 236 2.78 0.07 -11.58
N VAL A 237 3.23 -0.42 -10.43
CA VAL A 237 2.38 -1.15 -9.46
C VAL A 237 1.20 -0.28 -9.03
N ALA A 238 1.44 0.99 -8.67
CA ALA A 238 0.41 1.86 -8.12
C ALA A 238 -0.75 2.07 -9.10
N THR A 239 -0.45 2.40 -10.36
CA THR A 239 -1.48 2.63 -11.38
C THR A 239 -2.10 1.33 -11.87
N ALA A 240 -1.30 0.28 -12.07
CA ALA A 240 -1.82 -1.02 -12.47
C ALA A 240 -2.78 -1.60 -11.42
N THR A 241 -2.41 -1.55 -10.13
CA THR A 241 -3.31 -1.95 -9.05
C THR A 241 -4.59 -1.12 -9.05
N SER A 242 -4.50 0.19 -9.27
CA SER A 242 -5.71 1.04 -9.31
C SER A 242 -6.65 0.64 -10.46
N VAL A 243 -6.11 0.42 -11.66
CA VAL A 243 -6.89 -0.01 -12.84
C VAL A 243 -7.48 -1.40 -12.60
N PHE A 244 -6.66 -2.39 -12.25
CA PHE A 244 -7.12 -3.76 -12.07
C PHE A 244 -8.11 -3.91 -10.93
N THR A 245 -7.95 -3.19 -9.81
CA THR A 245 -8.88 -3.31 -8.68
C THR A 245 -10.28 -2.83 -9.04
N VAL A 246 -10.38 -1.79 -9.88
CA VAL A 246 -11.67 -1.36 -10.45
C VAL A 246 -12.17 -2.38 -11.46
N SER A 247 -11.32 -2.85 -12.37
CA SER A 247 -11.78 -3.81 -13.39
C SER A 247 -12.22 -5.15 -12.80
N VAL A 248 -11.56 -5.63 -11.75
CA VAL A 248 -11.91 -6.87 -11.03
C VAL A 248 -13.35 -6.82 -10.50
N LEU A 249 -13.87 -5.64 -10.13
CA LEU A 249 -15.29 -5.49 -9.77
C LEU A 249 -16.20 -5.98 -10.92
N PHE A 250 -15.91 -5.61 -12.16
CA PHE A 250 -16.68 -6.03 -13.33
C PHE A 250 -16.37 -7.46 -13.78
N ILE A 251 -15.31 -8.09 -13.28
CA ILE A 251 -14.92 -9.46 -13.68
C ILE A 251 -15.52 -10.50 -12.72
N ILE A 252 -15.39 -10.29 -11.41
CA ILE A 252 -15.77 -11.27 -10.37
C ILE A 252 -16.87 -10.77 -9.43
N ASP A 253 -17.44 -9.59 -9.69
CA ASP A 253 -18.50 -8.97 -8.87
C ASP A 253 -18.13 -8.82 -7.39
N ARG A 254 -16.87 -8.48 -7.11
CA ARG A 254 -16.38 -8.25 -5.75
C ARG A 254 -15.59 -6.95 -5.68
N ALA A 255 -16.02 -6.04 -4.80
CA ALA A 255 -15.26 -4.85 -4.49
C ALA A 255 -14.01 -5.19 -3.67
N ARG A 256 -12.85 -4.72 -4.14
CA ARG A 256 -11.53 -4.94 -3.51
C ARG A 256 -10.83 -3.65 -3.09
N SER A 257 -11.46 -2.50 -3.30
CA SER A 257 -11.01 -1.19 -2.79
C SER A 257 -12.19 -0.30 -2.44
N GLY A 258 -11.94 0.76 -1.66
CA GLY A 258 -12.96 1.78 -1.37
C GLY A 258 -13.49 2.47 -2.64
N ALA A 259 -12.65 2.66 -3.67
CA ALA A 259 -13.10 3.21 -4.95
C ALA A 259 -14.09 2.27 -5.66
N ALA A 260 -13.86 0.96 -5.60
CA ALA A 260 -14.79 -0.04 -6.16
C ALA A 260 -16.12 -0.08 -5.37
N VAL A 261 -16.07 0.10 -4.05
CA VAL A 261 -17.29 0.22 -3.22
C VAL A 261 -18.08 1.49 -3.59
N ALA A 262 -17.40 2.63 -3.72
CA ALA A 262 -18.05 3.88 -4.12
C ALA A 262 -18.71 3.78 -5.50
N ILE A 263 -18.14 3.01 -6.44
CA ILE A 263 -18.77 2.74 -7.75
C ILE A 263 -20.11 2.01 -7.57
N LEU A 264 -20.20 1.00 -6.69
CA LEU A 264 -21.45 0.28 -6.43
C LEU A 264 -22.52 1.18 -5.81
N GLU A 265 -22.12 2.03 -4.86
CA GLU A 265 -23.02 2.98 -4.20
C GLU A 265 -23.54 4.03 -5.18
N LEU A 266 -22.66 4.63 -5.98
CA LEU A 266 -23.02 5.63 -6.99
C LEU A 266 -23.85 5.04 -8.13
N ASN A 267 -23.62 3.78 -8.48
CA ASN A 267 -24.42 3.04 -9.47
C ASN A 267 -25.76 2.54 -8.89
N ALA A 268 -26.06 2.83 -7.62
CA ALA A 268 -27.26 2.39 -6.91
C ALA A 268 -27.49 0.87 -6.98
N GLY A 269 -26.42 0.07 -7.02
CA GLY A 269 -26.52 -1.39 -7.06
C GLY A 269 -25.42 -2.09 -7.85
N ALA A 270 -25.67 -3.37 -8.15
CA ALA A 270 -24.72 -4.25 -8.84
C ALA A 270 -24.35 -3.70 -10.22
N VAL A 271 -23.09 -3.94 -10.61
CA VAL A 271 -22.61 -3.60 -11.95
C VAL A 271 -22.83 -4.77 -12.90
N ALA A 272 -22.97 -4.48 -14.20
CA ALA A 272 -23.00 -5.53 -15.21
C ALA A 272 -21.67 -6.30 -15.21
N VAL A 273 -21.73 -7.60 -14.94
CA VAL A 273 -20.57 -8.49 -15.03
C VAL A 273 -20.13 -8.56 -16.49
N TRP A 274 -18.84 -8.40 -16.74
CA TRP A 274 -18.26 -8.41 -18.08
C TRP A 274 -18.33 -9.82 -18.67
N ASN A 275 -19.36 -10.11 -19.44
CA ASN A 275 -19.54 -11.36 -20.17
C ASN A 275 -20.49 -11.11 -21.37
N PRO A 276 -20.12 -11.45 -22.63
CA PRO A 276 -18.90 -12.15 -23.09
C PRO A 276 -17.63 -11.30 -23.05
N ALA A 277 -16.45 -11.92 -23.18
CA ALA A 277 -15.15 -11.22 -23.12
C ALA A 277 -14.97 -10.15 -24.22
N THR A 278 -15.67 -10.29 -25.34
CA THR A 278 -15.70 -9.34 -26.46
C THR A 278 -16.49 -8.07 -26.16
N GLU A 279 -17.37 -8.09 -25.16
CA GLU A 279 -18.33 -7.01 -24.87
C GLU A 279 -18.10 -6.45 -23.46
N PRO A 280 -17.08 -5.59 -23.26
CA PRO A 280 -16.87 -4.92 -21.99
C PRO A 280 -18.04 -3.97 -21.65
N PRO A 281 -18.52 -3.94 -20.39
CA PRO A 281 -19.56 -3.01 -19.97
C PRO A 281 -19.17 -1.55 -20.23
N MET A 282 -20.13 -0.72 -20.67
CA MET A 282 -19.88 0.69 -20.97
C MET A 282 -19.30 1.46 -19.79
N LEU A 283 -19.79 1.20 -18.57
CA LEU A 283 -19.27 1.83 -17.36
C LEU A 283 -17.79 1.50 -17.13
N LEU A 284 -17.37 0.25 -17.37
CA LEU A 284 -15.96 -0.15 -17.28
C LEU A 284 -15.13 0.62 -18.32
N LEU A 285 -15.59 0.72 -19.57
CA LEU A 285 -14.90 1.48 -20.61
C LEU A 285 -14.72 2.95 -20.24
N LEU A 286 -15.76 3.60 -19.71
CA LEU A 286 -15.72 4.98 -19.25
C LEU A 286 -14.73 5.14 -18.08
N LEU A 287 -14.73 4.21 -17.12
CA LEU A 287 -13.80 4.23 -16.00
C LEU A 287 -12.35 4.04 -16.46
N LEU A 288 -12.09 3.14 -17.40
CA LEU A 288 -10.76 2.95 -17.98
C LEU A 288 -10.28 4.20 -18.74
N LEU A 289 -11.15 4.81 -19.55
CA LEU A 289 -10.85 6.06 -20.24
C LEU A 289 -10.55 7.17 -19.24
N SER A 290 -11.37 7.32 -18.19
CA SER A 290 -11.16 8.31 -17.14
C SER A 290 -9.84 8.10 -16.40
N ALA A 291 -9.46 6.84 -16.13
CA ALA A 291 -8.19 6.50 -15.49
C ALA A 291 -7.00 6.84 -16.37
N LEU A 292 -7.08 6.59 -17.69
CA LEU A 292 -6.03 6.95 -18.64
C LEU A 292 -5.88 8.47 -18.78
N LEU A 293 -6.99 9.20 -18.88
CA LEU A 293 -6.99 10.67 -18.92
C LEU A 293 -6.41 11.24 -17.61
N ALA A 294 -6.84 10.72 -16.46
CA ALA A 294 -6.30 11.10 -15.17
C ALA A 294 -4.79 10.83 -15.09
N ALA A 295 -4.30 9.69 -15.58
CA ALA A 295 -2.86 9.39 -15.62
C ALA A 295 -2.09 10.34 -16.55
N ALA A 296 -2.66 10.66 -17.72
CA ALA A 296 -2.08 11.59 -18.69
C ALA A 296 -1.93 13.01 -18.11
N VAL A 297 -2.92 13.48 -17.35
CA VAL A 297 -2.90 14.79 -16.67
C VAL A 297 -2.02 14.74 -15.41
N ALA A 298 -2.09 13.68 -14.63
CA ALA A 298 -1.32 13.52 -13.40
C ALA A 298 0.19 13.43 -13.64
N TYR A 299 0.63 12.88 -14.78
CA TYR A 299 2.04 12.74 -15.13
C TYR A 299 2.79 14.10 -15.14
N PRO A 300 2.44 15.09 -15.99
CA PRO A 300 3.12 16.38 -16.02
C PRO A 300 2.93 17.16 -14.70
N LEU A 301 1.76 17.08 -14.07
CA LEU A 301 1.51 17.73 -12.78
C LEU A 301 2.44 17.18 -11.69
N THR A 302 2.58 15.87 -11.58
CA THR A 302 3.46 15.22 -10.61
C THR A 302 4.91 15.62 -10.84
N VAL A 303 5.37 15.64 -12.09
CA VAL A 303 6.72 16.08 -12.44
C VAL A 303 6.93 17.56 -12.06
N GLY A 304 5.99 18.45 -12.40
CA GLY A 304 6.05 19.88 -12.06
C GLY A 304 6.07 20.15 -10.55
N VAL A 305 5.15 19.53 -9.80
CA VAL A 305 5.08 19.65 -8.34
C VAL A 305 6.33 19.06 -7.70
N SER A 306 6.87 17.96 -8.20
CA SER A 306 8.09 17.36 -7.64
C SER A 306 9.31 18.25 -7.80
N ARG A 307 9.39 19.03 -8.90
CA ARG A 307 10.46 20.02 -9.10
C ARG A 307 10.36 21.13 -8.05
N LEU A 308 9.15 21.64 -7.85
CA LEU A 308 8.88 22.67 -6.84
C LEU A 308 9.21 22.17 -5.43
N ALA A 309 8.79 20.95 -5.11
CA ALA A 309 9.08 20.30 -3.85
C ALA A 309 10.59 20.13 -3.66
N ALA A 310 11.33 19.62 -4.65
CA ALA A 310 12.78 19.44 -4.57
C ALA A 310 13.53 20.74 -4.27
N VAL A 311 13.12 21.85 -4.86
CA VAL A 311 13.72 23.17 -4.61
C VAL A 311 13.41 23.68 -3.19
N ARG A 312 12.23 23.40 -2.64
CA ARG A 312 11.79 23.98 -1.35
C ARG A 312 11.98 23.07 -0.14
N ILE A 313 12.08 21.75 -0.33
CA ILE A 313 12.01 20.76 0.75
C ILE A 313 13.12 20.93 1.80
N HIS A 314 14.30 21.41 1.39
CA HIS A 314 15.41 21.69 2.31
C HIS A 314 15.12 22.82 3.31
N ARG A 315 14.16 23.70 3.01
CA ARG A 315 13.73 24.82 3.89
C ARG A 315 12.60 24.44 4.82
N VAL A 316 11.96 23.29 4.58
CA VAL A 316 10.78 22.88 5.33
C VAL A 316 11.18 22.05 6.52
N ARG A 317 10.80 22.52 7.71
CA ARG A 317 10.90 21.77 8.94
C ARG A 317 9.89 20.62 8.95
N TYR A 318 10.38 19.40 8.73
CA TYR A 318 9.55 18.21 8.60
C TYR A 318 8.70 17.91 9.85
N ASP A 319 9.17 18.33 11.03
CA ASP A 319 8.45 18.18 12.30
C ASP A 319 7.15 18.97 12.36
N PHE A 320 7.11 20.17 11.77
CA PHE A 320 5.89 20.97 11.69
C PHE A 320 4.90 20.39 10.69
N VAL A 321 5.39 19.92 9.53
CA VAL A 321 4.55 19.26 8.53
C VAL A 321 3.92 18.00 9.12
N ALA A 322 4.69 17.16 9.81
CA ALA A 322 4.18 15.95 10.44
C ALA A 322 3.11 16.25 11.50
N ARG A 323 3.32 17.27 12.35
CA ARG A 323 2.32 17.72 13.34
C ARG A 323 1.04 18.26 12.68
N GLY A 324 1.19 19.05 11.60
CA GLY A 324 0.06 19.56 10.84
C GLY A 324 -0.79 18.44 10.24
N ILE A 325 -0.16 17.45 9.60
CA ILE A 325 -0.87 16.28 9.05
C ILE A 325 -1.56 15.49 10.17
N LEU A 326 -0.90 15.31 11.32
CA LEU A 326 -1.49 14.61 12.46
C LEU A 326 -2.74 15.33 12.99
N ALA A 327 -2.71 16.66 13.08
CA ALA A 327 -3.88 17.46 13.47
C ALA A 327 -5.02 17.34 12.47
N VAL A 328 -4.73 17.46 11.16
CA VAL A 328 -5.74 17.30 10.10
C VAL A 328 -6.36 15.90 10.13
N LEU A 329 -5.56 14.85 10.31
CA LEU A 329 -6.06 13.49 10.42
C LEU A 329 -6.92 13.29 11.67
N ALA A 330 -6.54 13.86 12.81
CA ALA A 330 -7.33 13.78 14.04
C ALA A 330 -8.70 14.45 13.85
N VAL A 331 -8.75 15.64 13.22
CA VAL A 331 -10.00 16.32 12.87
C VAL A 331 -10.84 15.47 11.91
N LEU A 332 -10.23 14.95 10.84
CA LEU A 332 -10.94 14.14 9.85
C LEU A 332 -11.51 12.86 10.48
N LEU A 333 -10.75 12.18 11.33
CA LEU A 333 -11.21 11.00 12.06
C LEU A 333 -12.37 11.33 12.99
N PHE A 334 -12.26 12.43 13.74
CA PHE A 334 -13.30 12.84 14.67
C PHE A 334 -14.59 13.25 13.96
N VAL A 335 -14.49 13.93 12.82
CA VAL A 335 -15.65 14.37 12.02
C VAL A 335 -16.30 13.20 11.27
N MET A 336 -15.50 12.31 10.66
CA MET A 336 -16.02 11.23 9.79
C MET A 336 -16.36 9.95 10.55
N ALA A 337 -15.56 9.59 11.56
CA ALA A 337 -15.69 8.33 12.29
C ALA A 337 -16.11 8.54 13.76
N GLY A 338 -16.32 9.78 14.20
CA GLY A 338 -16.77 10.10 15.55
C GLY A 338 -15.70 9.87 16.62
N ALA A 339 -16.12 9.96 17.88
CA ALA A 339 -15.26 9.75 19.04
C ALA A 339 -14.72 8.31 19.12
N ALA A 340 -15.55 7.31 18.77
CA ALA A 340 -15.12 5.92 18.74
C ALA A 340 -14.04 5.69 17.67
N GLY A 341 -14.17 6.31 16.49
CA GLY A 341 -13.15 6.28 15.46
C GLY A 341 -11.82 6.86 15.95
N LEU A 342 -11.83 8.01 16.61
CA LEU A 342 -10.60 8.58 17.18
C LEU A 342 -9.95 7.63 18.21
N MET A 343 -10.75 7.01 19.08
CA MET A 343 -10.28 6.02 20.04
C MET A 343 -9.64 4.79 19.36
N ILE A 344 -10.29 4.24 18.32
CA ILE A 344 -9.75 3.14 17.51
C ILE A 344 -8.40 3.55 16.91
N ALA A 345 -8.29 4.75 16.35
CA ALA A 345 -7.06 5.24 15.76
C ALA A 345 -5.93 5.37 16.80
N VAL A 346 -6.22 5.81 18.03
CA VAL A 346 -5.23 5.88 19.11
C VAL A 346 -4.79 4.47 19.53
N LEU A 347 -5.72 3.56 19.82
CA LEU A 347 -5.41 2.19 20.24
C LEU A 347 -4.57 1.44 19.20
N THR A 348 -4.98 1.52 17.94
CA THR A 348 -4.26 0.91 16.82
C THR A 348 -2.94 1.66 16.54
N GLY A 349 -2.87 2.96 16.82
CA GLY A 349 -1.65 3.78 16.85
C GLY A 349 -0.59 3.27 17.82
N LEU A 350 -0.98 2.89 19.03
CA LEU A 350 -0.08 2.29 20.02
C LEU A 350 0.49 0.96 19.53
N LEU A 351 -0.34 0.11 18.90
CA LEU A 351 0.13 -1.13 18.28
C LEU A 351 1.04 -0.85 17.07
N GLY A 352 0.71 0.15 16.25
CA GLY A 352 1.48 0.55 15.07
C GLY A 352 2.87 1.10 15.40
N LEU A 353 3.07 1.54 16.64
CA LEU A 353 4.34 1.99 17.22
C LEU A 353 5.27 0.83 17.63
N VAL A 354 4.77 -0.41 17.70
CA VAL A 354 5.52 -1.62 18.08
C VAL A 354 6.54 -2.06 17.01
N PRO A 355 6.18 -2.26 15.72
CA PRO A 355 7.13 -2.75 14.71
C PRO A 355 8.46 -1.98 14.63
N PRO A 356 8.49 -0.63 14.56
CA PRO A 356 9.75 0.10 14.51
C PRO A 356 10.60 -0.05 15.78
N ARG A 357 9.98 -0.27 16.95
CA ARG A 357 10.70 -0.51 18.22
C ARG A 357 11.22 -1.95 18.34
N ALA A 358 10.39 -2.91 17.96
CA ALA A 358 10.74 -4.33 17.90
C ALA A 358 11.77 -4.64 16.81
N GLY A 359 11.83 -3.80 15.77
CA GLY A 359 12.73 -3.96 14.63
C GLY A 359 12.24 -5.00 13.61
N VAL A 360 10.93 -5.23 13.56
CA VAL A 360 10.25 -6.06 12.55
C VAL A 360 9.56 -5.16 11.52
N LYS A 361 9.25 -5.70 10.34
CA LYS A 361 8.55 -4.94 9.29
C LYS A 361 7.12 -4.59 9.73
N ARG A 362 6.63 -3.41 9.31
CA ARG A 362 5.25 -2.97 9.58
C ARG A 362 4.19 -3.83 8.89
N VAL A 363 4.56 -4.57 7.84
CA VAL A 363 3.64 -5.41 7.05
C VAL A 363 2.89 -6.44 7.92
N HIS A 364 3.45 -6.85 9.07
CA HIS A 364 2.79 -7.77 9.99
C HIS A 364 1.51 -7.21 10.62
N LEU A 365 1.37 -5.88 10.69
CA LEU A 365 0.12 -5.25 11.16
C LEU A 365 -1.05 -5.48 10.21
N MET A 366 -0.80 -5.97 8.98
CA MET A 366 -1.86 -6.40 8.05
C MET A 366 -2.59 -7.66 8.54
N GLY A 367 -2.11 -8.31 9.61
CA GLY A 367 -2.88 -9.34 10.31
C GLY A 367 -4.27 -8.84 10.71
N ALA A 368 -4.43 -7.54 11.03
CA ALA A 368 -5.71 -6.89 11.33
C ALA A 368 -6.77 -6.98 10.23
N LEU A 369 -6.39 -7.33 9.00
CA LEU A 369 -7.35 -7.61 7.93
C LEU A 369 -7.21 -9.03 7.38
N ILE A 370 -5.99 -9.57 7.28
CA ILE A 370 -5.76 -10.93 6.76
C ILE A 370 -6.41 -11.99 7.67
N VAL A 371 -6.30 -11.86 8.99
CA VAL A 371 -6.86 -12.85 9.92
C VAL A 371 -8.40 -12.89 9.86
N PRO A 372 -9.12 -11.75 9.97
CA PRO A 372 -10.57 -11.73 9.79
C PRO A 372 -11.03 -12.30 8.43
N VAL A 373 -10.30 -11.99 7.35
CA VAL A 373 -10.62 -12.53 6.02
C VAL A 373 -10.43 -14.04 5.97
N ILE A 374 -9.36 -14.59 6.56
CA ILE A 374 -9.16 -16.05 6.65
C ILE A 374 -10.33 -16.68 7.41
N ILE A 375 -10.71 -16.13 8.56
CA ILE A 375 -11.83 -16.63 9.37
C ILE A 375 -13.12 -16.61 8.56
N LEU A 376 -13.40 -15.50 7.87
CA LEU A 376 -14.61 -15.33 7.05
C LEU A 376 -14.69 -16.37 5.91
N TYR A 377 -13.60 -16.60 5.19
CA TYR A 377 -13.56 -17.58 4.09
C TYR A 377 -13.57 -19.04 4.59
N LEU A 378 -13.09 -19.32 5.81
CA LEU A 378 -13.20 -20.65 6.41
C LEU A 378 -14.60 -20.91 6.98
N ALA A 379 -15.29 -19.86 7.46
CA ALA A 379 -16.64 -19.95 7.99
C ALA A 379 -17.73 -19.99 6.89
N SER A 380 -17.42 -19.47 5.69
CA SER A 380 -18.35 -19.38 4.56
C SER A 380 -17.89 -20.35 3.44
N PRO A 381 -18.30 -21.63 3.47
CA PRO A 381 -17.85 -22.65 2.52
C PRO A 381 -18.23 -22.37 1.06
#